data_AF-A0A7W2FV39-F1
#
_entry.id   AF-A0A7W2FV39-F1
#
_cell.length_a   1.000
_cell.length_b   1.000
_cell.length_c   1.000
_cell.angle_alpha   90.00
_cell.angle_beta   90.00
_cell.angle_gamma   90.00
#
_symmetry.space_group_name_H-M   'P 1'
#
loop_
_entity.id
_entity.type
_entity.pdbx_description
1 polymer ?
#
loop_
_entity_poly.entity_id
_entity_poly.type
_entity_poly.pdbx_seq_one_letter_code
_entity_poly.pdbx_strand_id
1 'polypeptide(L)'
;MSLPLAFQSMPLGTLFGVLFCVMLSMAALTSSISMVEATVSWLCDRHGLSRRAAAWGAGIVLWVISTLAMLSFNVGADWTLAGRHLFDWLDYL
;
A
#
# COMPACT_ATOMS: atom_id res chain seq x y z
N MET A 1 -13.72 8.80 -15.36
CA MET A 1 -14.94 8.23 -14.75
C MET A 1 -14.51 7.17 -13.76
N SER A 2 -14.91 7.29 -12.50
CA SER A 2 -14.51 6.32 -11.47
C SER A 2 -15.44 5.09 -11.49
N LEU A 3 -14.87 3.90 -11.27
CA LEU A 3 -15.63 2.64 -11.21
C LEU A 3 -16.86 2.69 -10.27
N PRO A 4 -16.80 3.34 -9.09
CA PRO A 4 -17.97 3.50 -8.23
C PRO A 4 -19.15 4.23 -8.86
N LEU A 5 -18.90 5.22 -9.73
CA LEU A 5 -19.97 5.95 -10.43
C LEU A 5 -20.63 5.07 -11.50
N ALA A 6 -19.87 4.18 -12.15
CA ALA A 6 -20.43 3.23 -13.10
C ALA A 6 -21.40 2.24 -12.41
N PHE A 7 -21.08 1.78 -11.20
CA PHE A 7 -21.98 0.91 -10.44
C PHE A 7 -23.30 1.60 -10.08
N GLN A 8 -23.31 2.91 -9.81
CA GLN A 8 -24.55 3.64 -9.50
C GLN A 8 -25.55 3.69 -10.68
N SER A 9 -25.05 3.54 -11.92
CA SER A 9 -25.91 3.46 -13.10
C SER A 9 -26.53 2.07 -13.32
N MET A 10 -26.10 1.06 -12.56
CA MET A 10 -26.62 -0.31 -12.66
C MET A 10 -27.74 -0.55 -11.63
N PRO A 11 -28.77 -1.34 -11.98
CA PRO A 11 -29.72 -1.83 -10.97
C PRO A 11 -28.97 -2.64 -9.91
N LEU A 12 -29.25 -2.41 -8.62
CA LEU A 12 -28.51 -2.96 -7.48
C LEU A 12 -27.03 -2.55 -7.42
N GLY A 13 -26.66 -1.38 -7.94
CA GLY A 13 -25.30 -0.85 -7.96
C GLY A 13 -24.53 -0.93 -6.64
N THR A 14 -25.18 -0.68 -5.51
CA THR A 14 -24.57 -0.80 -4.18
C THR A 14 -24.10 -2.22 -3.87
N LEU A 15 -24.87 -3.26 -4.25
CA LEU A 15 -24.50 -4.65 -4.02
C LEU A 15 -23.24 -5.02 -4.83
N PHE A 16 -23.21 -4.63 -6.11
CA PHE A 16 -22.04 -4.86 -6.97
C PHE A 16 -20.82 -4.07 -6.50
N GLY A 17 -21.01 -2.83 -6.03
CA GLY A 17 -19.93 -2.02 -5.45
C GLY A 17 -19.32 -2.67 -4.20
N VAL A 18 -20.15 -3.20 -3.29
CA VAL A 18 -19.67 -3.91 -2.09
C VAL A 18 -18.90 -5.18 -2.48
N LEU A 19 -19.47 -6.02 -3.35
CA LEU A 19 -18.82 -7.25 -3.81
C LEU A 19 -17.48 -6.95 -4.48
N PHE A 20 -17.43 -5.94 -5.34
CA PHE A 20 -16.20 -5.49 -5.99
C PHE A 20 -15.15 -5.04 -4.97
N CYS A 21 -15.50 -4.18 -4.02
CA CYS A 21 -14.57 -3.71 -2.99
C CYS A 21 -14.04 -4.86 -2.12
N VAL A 22 -14.88 -5.84 -1.78
CA VAL A 22 -14.46 -7.03 -1.01
C VAL A 22 -13.46 -7.87 -1.83
N MET A 23 -13.79 -8.16 -3.09
CA MET A 23 -12.89 -8.92 -3.97
C MET A 23 -11.56 -8.18 -4.21
N LEU A 24 -11.63 -6.87 -4.46
CA LEU A 24 -10.46 -6.02 -4.65
C LEU A 24 -9.58 -5.98 -3.39
N SER A 25 -10.19 -5.88 -2.21
CA SER A 25 -9.47 -5.90 -0.93
C SER A 25 -8.76 -7.23 -0.71
N MET A 26 -9.41 -8.35 -1.02
CA MET A 26 -8.79 -9.68 -0.95
C MET A 26 -7.62 -9.82 -1.94
N ALA A 27 -7.78 -9.33 -3.16
CA ALA A 27 -6.71 -9.33 -4.18
C ALA A 27 -5.51 -8.46 -3.77
N ALA A 28 -5.78 -7.28 -3.17
CA ALA A 28 -4.74 -6.41 -2.64
C ALA A 28 -4.01 -7.06 -1.46
N LEU A 29 -4.74 -7.71 -0.55
CA LEU A 29 -4.17 -8.41 0.61
C LEU A 29 -3.22 -9.54 0.19
N THR A 30 -3.63 -10.41 -0.73
CA THR A 30 -2.78 -11.53 -1.19
C THR A 30 -1.53 -11.04 -1.92
N SER A 31 -1.67 -10.01 -2.76
CA SER A 31 -0.53 -9.37 -3.44
C SER A 31 0.45 -8.76 -2.45
N SER A 32 -0.07 -8.07 -1.42
CA SER A 32 0.75 -7.46 -0.37
C SER A 32 1.51 -8.50 0.44
N ILE A 33 0.87 -9.64 0.78
CA ILE A 33 1.53 -10.74 1.50
C ILE A 33 2.68 -11.31 0.66
N SER A 34 2.45 -11.58 -0.62
CA SER A 34 3.48 -12.13 -1.51
C SER A 34 4.69 -11.19 -1.66
N MET A 35 4.44 -9.87 -1.74
CA MET A 35 5.50 -8.87 -1.84
C MET A 35 6.34 -8.78 -0.54
N VAL A 36 5.69 -8.77 0.62
CA VAL A 36 6.39 -8.75 1.92
C VAL A 36 7.18 -10.04 2.14
N GLU A 37 6.64 -11.20 1.77
CA GLU A 37 7.33 -12.48 1.92
C GLU A 37 8.64 -12.54 1.12
N ALA A 38 8.65 -12.01 -0.11
CA ALA A 38 9.87 -11.89 -0.92
C ALA A 38 10.94 -11.03 -0.22
N THR A 39 10.55 -9.88 0.34
CA THR A 39 11.45 -9.02 1.13
C THR A 39 11.96 -9.72 2.38
N VAL A 40 11.08 -10.42 3.12
CA VAL A 40 11.45 -11.15 4.34
C VAL A 40 12.43 -12.28 4.03
N SER A 41 12.21 -13.05 2.95
CA SER A 41 13.15 -14.10 2.52
C SER A 41 14.53 -13.51 2.21
N TRP A 42 14.56 -12.41 1.46
CA TRP A 42 15.82 -11.73 1.16
C TRP A 42 16.56 -11.26 2.41
N LEU A 43 15.85 -10.71 3.41
CA LEU A 43 16.46 -10.33 4.70
C LEU A 43 16.98 -11.55 5.48
N CYS A 44 16.25 -12.66 5.48
CA CYS A 44 16.68 -13.89 6.16
C CYS A 44 17.94 -14.47 5.50
N ASP A 45 17.96 -14.57 4.18
CA ASP A 45 19.05 -15.22 3.43
C ASP A 45 20.30 -14.35 3.35
N ARG A 46 20.14 -13.03 3.16
CA ARG A 46 21.28 -12.11 2.97
C ARG A 46 21.86 -11.60 4.29
N HIS A 47 21.02 -11.36 5.29
CA HIS A 47 21.42 -10.76 6.57
C HIS A 47 21.37 -11.74 7.76
N GLY A 48 20.97 -13.00 7.54
CA GLY A 48 20.93 -14.03 8.58
C GLY A 48 19.91 -13.77 9.69
N LEU A 49 18.92 -12.90 9.43
CA LEU A 49 17.90 -12.52 10.41
C LEU A 49 16.91 -13.66 10.67
N SER A 50 16.41 -13.75 11.90
CA SER A 50 15.29 -14.67 12.20
C SER A 50 14.02 -14.20 11.48
N ARG A 51 13.20 -15.15 10.98
CA ARG A 51 11.95 -14.83 10.24
C ARG A 51 11.05 -13.83 10.97
N ARG A 52 10.94 -13.94 12.29
CA ARG A 52 10.14 -13.00 13.11
C ARG A 52 10.71 -11.59 13.10
N ALA A 53 12.03 -11.45 13.28
CA ALA A 53 12.68 -10.14 13.26
C ALA A 53 12.61 -9.49 11.87
N ALA A 54 12.83 -10.27 10.81
CA ALA A 54 12.73 -9.79 9.44
C ALA A 54 11.29 -9.35 9.08
N ALA A 55 10.27 -10.13 9.46
CA ALA A 55 8.86 -9.78 9.22
C ALA A 55 8.43 -8.51 9.96
N TRP A 56 8.74 -8.40 11.26
CA TRP A 56 8.44 -7.21 12.04
C TRP A 56 9.20 -5.98 11.53
N GLY A 57 10.49 -6.13 11.21
CA GLY A 57 11.31 -5.06 10.65
C GLY A 57 10.76 -4.54 9.33
N ALA A 58 10.49 -5.43 8.37
CA ALA A 58 9.90 -5.06 7.08
C ALA A 58 8.52 -4.41 7.25
N GLY A 59 7.67 -4.96 8.12
CA GLY A 59 6.34 -4.43 8.39
C GLY A 59 6.36 -3.02 9.00
N ILE A 60 7.23 -2.77 9.99
CA ILE A 60 7.37 -1.45 10.62
C ILE A 60 7.89 -0.43 9.61
N VAL A 61 8.92 -0.78 8.84
CA VAL A 61 9.48 0.10 7.81
C VAL A 61 8.42 0.46 6.77
N LEU A 62 7.69 -0.54 6.24
CA LEU A 62 6.60 -0.31 5.30
C LEU A 62 5.49 0.56 5.89
N TRP A 63 5.13 0.33 7.15
CA TRP A 63 4.10 1.12 7.83
C TRP A 63 4.49 2.59 8.01
N VAL A 64 5.75 2.86 8.38
CA VAL A 64 6.27 4.23 8.52
C VAL A 64 6.30 4.93 7.18
N ILE A 65 6.83 4.28 6.14
CA ILE A 65 6.90 4.85 4.78
C ILE A 65 5.50 5.14 4.25
N SER A 66 4.56 4.19 4.39
CA SER A 66 3.17 4.34 3.94
C SER A 66 2.46 5.48 4.67
N THR A 67 2.67 5.60 5.98
CA THR A 67 2.08 6.67 6.80
C THR A 67 2.62 8.04 6.40
N LEU A 68 3.93 8.15 6.17
CA LEU A 68 4.55 9.40 5.73
C LEU A 68 4.09 9.81 4.33
N ALA A 69 3.94 8.83 3.42
CA ALA A 69 3.35 9.05 2.11
C ALA A 69 1.90 9.56 2.20
N MET A 70 1.06 8.93 3.05
CA MET A 70 -0.31 9.38 3.29
C MET A 70 -0.38 10.79 3.89
N LEU A 71 0.51 11.12 4.82
CA LEU A 71 0.57 12.44 5.44
C LEU A 71 0.92 13.52 4.40
N SER A 72 1.74 13.17 3.41
CA SER A 72 2.14 14.05 2.31
C SER A 72 0.97 14.49 1.43
N PHE A 73 -0.15 13.75 1.40
CA PHE A 73 -1.36 14.14 0.68
C PHE A 73 -2.26 15.13 1.44
N ASN A 74 -2.01 15.37 2.73
CA ASN A 74 -2.86 16.20 3.57
C ASN A 74 -2.06 17.27 4.32
N VAL A 75 -1.55 16.96 5.51
CA VAL A 75 -0.85 17.95 6.38
C VAL A 75 0.58 18.22 5.92
N GLY A 76 1.24 17.24 5.31
CA GLY A 76 2.60 17.34 4.80
C GLY A 76 2.69 17.82 3.34
N ALA A 77 1.60 18.36 2.77
CA ALA A 77 1.58 18.83 1.38
C ALA A 77 2.61 19.96 1.13
N ASP A 78 2.88 20.78 2.15
CA ASP A 78 3.89 21.85 2.10
C ASP A 78 5.32 21.37 2.41
N TRP A 79 5.49 20.12 2.89
CA TRP A 79 6.81 19.54 3.15
C TRP A 79 7.46 19.09 1.84
N THR A 80 7.96 20.07 1.10
CA THR A 80 8.64 19.87 -0.17
C THR A 80 10.14 19.73 0.05
N LEU A 81 10.69 18.56 -0.30
CA LEU A 81 12.14 18.35 -0.34
C LEU A 81 12.56 18.41 -1.81
N ALA A 82 13.21 19.52 -2.20
CA ALA A 82 13.60 19.81 -3.58
C ALA A 82 12.42 19.95 -4.58
N GLY A 83 11.31 20.56 -4.14
CA GLY A 83 10.15 20.84 -5.00
C GLY A 83 9.27 19.63 -5.31
N ARG A 84 9.58 18.47 -4.73
CA ARG A 84 8.78 17.25 -4.77
C ARG A 84 8.43 16.84 -3.35
N HIS A 85 7.21 16.36 -3.16
CA HIS A 85 6.78 15.86 -1.85
C HIS A 85 7.23 14.40 -1.68
N LEU A 86 7.11 13.83 -0.47
CA LEU A 86 7.71 12.51 -0.20
C LEU A 86 7.14 11.40 -1.08
N PHE A 87 5.85 11.47 -1.42
CA PHE A 87 5.21 10.51 -2.32
C PHE A 87 5.79 10.59 -3.75
N ASP A 88 6.01 11.78 -4.31
CA ASP A 88 6.67 11.94 -5.62
C ASP A 88 8.05 11.31 -5.68
N TRP A 89 8.79 11.31 -4.57
CA TRP A 89 10.10 10.66 -4.48
C TRP A 89 10.00 9.13 -4.42
N LEU A 90 8.97 8.61 -3.73
CA LEU A 90 8.70 7.17 -3.68
C LEU A 90 8.18 6.64 -5.01
N ASP A 91 7.36 7.40 -5.74
CA ASP A 91 6.79 7.03 -7.04
C ASP A 91 7.83 7.10 -8.18
N TYR A 92 8.89 7.90 -8.01
CA TYR A 92 9.97 8.01 -8.99
C TYR A 92 10.94 6.82 -8.97
N LEU A 93 11.05 6.10 -7.84
CA LEU A 93 11.95 4.95 -7.64
C LEU A 93 11.37 3.66 -8.23
#